data_AF-A0A953B8R5-F1
#
_entry.id   AF-A0A953B8R5-F1
#
_cell.length_a   1.000
_cell.length_b   1.000
_cell.length_c   1.000
_cell.angle_alpha   90.00
_cell.angle_beta   90.00
_cell.angle_gamma   90.00
#
_symmetry.space_group_name_H-M   'P 1'
#
loop_
_entity.id
_entity.type
_entity.pdbx_description
1 polymer ?
#
loop_
_entity_poly.entity_id
_entity_poly.type
_entity_poly.pdbx_seq_one_letter_code
_entity_poly.pdbx_strand_id
1 'polypeptide(L)'
;PKNKNGEFVKWAGGRRKDETRNVFLSACLDHANEFDFSVTCVSSREDEMSWFAWAFYFPNRHLITQGADAKNRNCLNFDLGNGESIKFPVLRAGYLIWYHNVVRYLSDGKGIDGKFISDNFCNDELGPGTGKAKGVAFVNWLLNMRDPKPQISLPTNNRFRLLDLLSDHFCGLANTVWSGAAPERQAADFNKLEQSRPDLIENVRFSTDLKITDENGIDVTAQVKAAVTKGVVAG
;
A
#
# COMPACT_ATOMS: atom_id res chain seq x y z
N PRO A 1 -12.63 -12.73 -13.13
CA PRO A 1 -13.36 -11.48 -13.50
C PRO A 1 -12.71 -10.82 -14.74
N LYS A 2 -13.15 -11.21 -15.94
CA LYS A 2 -12.58 -10.73 -17.21
C LYS A 2 -13.58 -9.84 -17.96
N ASN A 3 -13.09 -8.85 -18.69
CA ASN A 3 -13.90 -8.03 -19.59
C ASN A 3 -14.23 -8.80 -20.89
N LYS A 4 -14.98 -8.16 -21.81
CA LYS A 4 -15.34 -8.74 -23.12
C LYS A 4 -14.16 -9.11 -24.02
N ASN A 5 -12.97 -8.58 -23.72
CA ASN A 5 -11.73 -8.86 -24.44
C ASN A 5 -10.90 -9.96 -23.74
N GLY A 6 -11.42 -10.58 -22.66
CA GLY A 6 -10.71 -11.61 -21.90
C GLY A 6 -9.66 -11.08 -20.92
N GLU A 7 -9.55 -9.76 -20.73
CA GLU A 7 -8.59 -9.14 -19.83
C GLU A 7 -9.15 -9.08 -18.40
N PHE A 8 -8.31 -9.38 -17.42
CA PHE A 8 -8.69 -9.23 -16.02
C PHE A 8 -8.85 -7.75 -15.68
N VAL A 9 -9.92 -7.40 -14.96
CA VAL A 9 -10.26 -5.99 -14.68
C VAL A 9 -9.73 -5.57 -13.31
N LYS A 10 -9.47 -4.26 -13.09
CA LYS A 10 -9.25 -3.72 -11.75
C LYS A 10 -10.51 -3.83 -10.88
N TRP A 11 -10.36 -4.00 -9.56
CA TRP A 11 -11.49 -4.13 -8.62
C TRP A 11 -12.53 -3.01 -8.74
N ALA A 12 -12.09 -1.76 -8.94
CA ALA A 12 -12.96 -0.60 -9.07
C ALA A 12 -13.53 -0.37 -10.50
N GLY A 13 -13.14 -1.19 -11.48
CA GLY A 13 -13.49 -1.00 -12.89
C GLY A 13 -14.87 -1.55 -13.28
N GLY A 14 -15.72 -0.73 -13.91
CA GLY A 14 -16.93 -1.15 -14.61
C GLY A 14 -18.26 -0.94 -13.88
N ARG A 15 -19.36 -1.02 -14.64
CA ARG A 15 -20.76 -0.81 -14.16
C ARG A 15 -21.36 -2.03 -13.43
N ARG A 16 -20.77 -3.22 -13.54
CA ARG A 16 -21.30 -4.49 -12.96
C ARG A 16 -20.43 -5.02 -11.84
N LYS A 17 -20.26 -4.22 -10.78
CA LYS A 17 -19.36 -4.53 -9.67
C LYS A 17 -19.76 -5.84 -8.96
N ASP A 18 -21.06 -6.06 -8.71
CA ASP A 18 -21.50 -7.21 -7.91
C ASP A 18 -21.50 -8.54 -8.67
N GLU A 19 -21.89 -8.57 -9.95
CA GLU A 19 -21.75 -9.79 -10.78
C GLU A 19 -20.29 -10.22 -10.88
N THR A 20 -19.39 -9.27 -11.11
CA THR A 20 -17.94 -9.52 -11.23
C THR A 20 -17.37 -10.09 -9.94
N ARG A 21 -17.82 -9.58 -8.78
CA ARG A 21 -17.45 -10.05 -7.44
C ARG A 21 -17.95 -11.46 -7.18
N ASN A 22 -19.21 -11.73 -7.49
CA ASN A 22 -19.80 -13.06 -7.31
C ASN A 22 -19.06 -14.11 -8.15
N VAL A 23 -18.76 -13.81 -9.42
CA VAL A 23 -17.99 -14.71 -10.30
C VAL A 23 -16.59 -14.95 -9.74
N PHE A 24 -15.94 -13.91 -9.22
CA PHE A 24 -14.61 -14.06 -8.60
C PHE A 24 -14.66 -14.95 -7.36
N LEU A 25 -15.62 -14.72 -6.46
CA LEU A 25 -15.73 -15.46 -5.21
C LEU A 25 -16.14 -16.93 -5.43
N SER A 26 -17.07 -17.20 -6.34
CA SER A 26 -17.39 -18.57 -6.75
C SER A 26 -16.15 -19.30 -7.26
N ALA A 27 -15.38 -18.69 -8.15
CA ALA A 27 -14.15 -19.30 -8.65
C ALA A 27 -13.11 -19.53 -7.54
N CYS A 28 -13.02 -18.63 -6.56
CA CYS A 28 -12.12 -18.83 -5.42
C CYS A 28 -12.55 -20.01 -4.54
N LEU A 29 -13.85 -20.19 -4.33
CA LEU A 29 -14.38 -21.32 -3.57
C LEU A 29 -14.16 -22.66 -4.31
N ASP A 30 -14.45 -22.68 -5.62
CA ASP A 30 -14.33 -23.90 -6.43
C ASP A 30 -12.88 -24.39 -6.51
N HIS A 31 -11.91 -23.46 -6.56
CA HIS A 31 -10.48 -23.75 -6.69
C HIS A 31 -9.69 -23.52 -5.39
N ALA A 32 -10.35 -23.39 -4.24
CA ALA A 32 -9.71 -23.01 -2.99
C ALA A 32 -8.56 -23.94 -2.60
N ASN A 33 -8.67 -25.25 -2.90
CA ASN A 33 -7.65 -26.26 -2.59
C ASN A 33 -6.47 -26.26 -3.57
N GLU A 34 -6.60 -25.58 -4.71
CA GLU A 34 -5.56 -25.48 -5.73
C GLU A 34 -4.63 -24.28 -5.49
N PHE A 35 -4.97 -23.40 -4.56
CA PHE A 35 -4.16 -22.23 -4.24
C PHE A 35 -2.85 -22.63 -3.54
N ASP A 36 -1.75 -22.30 -4.21
CA ASP A 36 -0.36 -22.42 -3.79
C ASP A 36 0.22 -21.08 -3.28
N PHE A 37 -0.63 -20.08 -3.10
CA PHE A 37 -0.28 -18.75 -2.60
C PHE A 37 -1.16 -18.37 -1.42
N SER A 38 -0.72 -17.36 -0.66
CA SER A 38 -1.53 -16.66 0.33
C SER A 38 -1.71 -15.20 -0.08
N VAL A 39 -2.70 -14.55 0.53
CA VAL A 39 -3.01 -13.14 0.33
C VAL A 39 -2.95 -12.42 1.65
N THR A 40 -2.08 -11.42 1.74
CA THR A 40 -1.99 -10.55 2.91
C THR A 40 -2.58 -9.18 2.57
N CYS A 41 -3.81 -8.95 3.05
CA CYS A 41 -4.52 -7.68 2.89
C CYS A 41 -4.01 -6.68 3.94
N VAL A 42 -3.09 -5.81 3.54
CA VAL A 42 -2.58 -4.74 4.42
C VAL A 42 -3.40 -3.48 4.24
N SER A 43 -4.04 -3.01 5.32
CA SER A 43 -4.91 -1.84 5.29
C SER A 43 -4.58 -0.85 6.40
N SER A 44 -4.81 0.44 6.11
CA SER A 44 -4.71 1.54 7.06
C SER A 44 -5.67 2.66 6.65
N ARG A 45 -6.26 3.34 7.61
CA ARG A 45 -7.00 4.59 7.40
C ARG A 45 -6.01 5.73 7.11
N GLU A 46 -6.47 6.81 6.49
CA GLU A 46 -5.60 7.94 6.10
C GLU A 46 -4.97 8.63 7.33
N ASP A 47 -5.70 8.73 8.44
CA ASP A 47 -5.19 9.22 9.72
C ASP A 47 -4.09 8.30 10.28
N GLU A 48 -4.21 6.99 10.08
CA GLU A 48 -3.20 5.99 10.47
C GLU A 48 -1.94 6.09 9.62
N MET A 49 -2.09 6.28 8.30
CA MET A 49 -0.97 6.51 7.38
C MET A 49 -0.14 7.74 7.76
N SER A 50 -0.79 8.77 8.30
CA SER A 50 -0.13 10.00 8.73
C SER A 50 0.87 9.74 9.87
N TRP A 51 0.62 8.77 10.75
CA TRP A 51 1.57 8.40 11.83
C TRP A 51 2.90 7.87 11.29
N PHE A 52 2.86 7.08 10.21
CA PHE A 52 4.08 6.62 9.53
C PHE A 52 4.88 7.78 8.95
N ALA A 53 4.19 8.76 8.38
CA ALA A 53 4.81 9.96 7.86
C ALA A 53 5.50 10.76 8.97
N TRP A 54 4.83 10.98 10.11
CA TRP A 54 5.44 11.66 11.27
C TRP A 54 6.65 10.91 11.82
N ALA A 55 6.53 9.59 12.02
CA ALA A 55 7.63 8.74 12.49
C ALA A 55 8.84 8.79 11.54
N PHE A 56 8.62 9.01 10.25
CA PHE A 56 9.70 9.20 9.28
C PHE A 56 10.25 10.63 9.27
N TYR A 57 9.41 11.66 9.30
CA TYR A 57 9.84 13.05 9.13
C TYR A 57 10.65 13.57 10.31
N PHE A 58 10.25 13.28 11.54
CA PHE A 58 10.90 13.82 12.73
C PHE A 58 12.40 13.49 12.86
N PRO A 59 12.83 12.23 12.70
CA PRO A 59 14.26 11.91 12.76
C PRO A 59 15.03 12.34 11.49
N ASN A 60 14.34 12.53 10.37
CA ASN A 60 14.95 12.82 9.06
C ASN A 60 14.74 14.27 8.58
N ARG A 61 14.44 15.22 9.48
CA ARG A 61 14.13 16.61 9.09
C ARG A 61 15.23 17.27 8.26
N HIS A 62 16.48 16.96 8.55
CA HIS A 62 17.64 17.46 7.82
C HIS A 62 17.68 17.06 6.34
N LEU A 63 16.97 15.99 5.94
CA LEU A 63 16.87 15.51 4.55
C LEU A 63 15.62 16.04 3.82
N ILE A 64 14.75 16.79 4.50
CA ILE A 64 13.41 17.11 4.00
C ILE A 64 13.21 18.61 4.02
N THR A 65 12.93 19.17 2.84
CA THR A 65 12.51 20.55 2.68
C THR A 65 11.10 20.62 2.09
N GLN A 66 10.38 21.69 2.39
CA GLN A 66 9.01 21.91 1.89
C GLN A 66 9.02 22.99 0.81
N GLY A 67 8.23 22.80 -0.24
CA GLY A 67 8.11 23.78 -1.32
C GLY A 67 6.89 23.53 -2.19
N ALA A 68 6.55 24.49 -3.06
CA ALA A 68 5.45 24.36 -4.00
C ALA A 68 5.89 23.66 -5.31
N ASP A 69 5.00 22.90 -5.93
CA ASP A 69 5.16 22.50 -7.34
C ASP A 69 4.62 23.53 -8.33
N ALA A 70 4.72 23.24 -9.63
CA ALA A 70 4.21 24.11 -10.69
C ALA A 70 2.69 24.35 -10.65
N LYS A 71 1.95 23.56 -9.85
CA LYS A 71 0.51 23.70 -9.61
C LYS A 71 0.19 24.32 -8.25
N ASN A 72 1.20 24.92 -7.59
CA ASN A 72 1.11 25.50 -6.26
C ASN A 72 0.67 24.48 -5.17
N ARG A 73 0.89 23.19 -5.40
CA ARG A 73 0.61 22.16 -4.40
C ARG A 73 1.78 22.09 -3.44
N ASN A 74 1.45 21.90 -2.16
CA ASN A 74 2.44 21.67 -1.14
C ASN A 74 3.18 20.34 -1.40
N CYS A 75 4.50 20.39 -1.49
CA CYS A 75 5.36 19.25 -1.76
C CYS A 75 6.49 19.14 -0.74
N LEU A 76 6.92 17.90 -0.54
CA LEU A 76 8.16 17.57 0.16
C LEU A 76 9.24 17.26 -0.87
N ASN A 77 10.42 17.84 -0.68
CA ASN A 77 11.63 17.55 -1.43
C ASN A 77 12.58 16.79 -0.51
N PHE A 78 12.93 15.58 -0.91
CA PHE A 78 13.80 14.67 -0.18
C PHE A 78 15.18 14.71 -0.83
N ASP A 79 16.21 15.01 -0.04
CA ASP A 79 17.61 14.85 -0.44
C ASP A 79 17.96 13.35 -0.41
N LEU A 80 18.34 12.81 -1.56
CA LEU A 80 18.67 11.39 -1.71
C LEU A 80 20.15 11.10 -1.36
N GLY A 81 20.94 12.13 -1.09
CA GLY A 81 22.39 12.09 -1.08
C GLY A 81 22.96 12.35 -2.48
N ASN A 82 24.26 12.66 -2.54
CA ASN A 82 25.00 12.90 -3.79
C ASN A 82 24.50 14.08 -4.65
N GLY A 83 23.77 15.03 -4.04
CA GLY A 83 23.22 16.20 -4.74
C GLY A 83 21.96 15.89 -5.56
N GLU A 84 21.40 14.69 -5.44
CA GLU A 84 20.13 14.33 -6.06
C GLU A 84 18.96 14.59 -5.11
N SER A 85 17.82 15.01 -5.66
CA SER A 85 16.60 15.17 -4.87
C SER A 85 15.38 14.63 -5.59
N ILE A 86 14.38 14.22 -4.82
CA ILE A 86 13.09 13.77 -5.33
C ILE A 86 11.95 14.48 -4.63
N LYS A 87 10.91 14.83 -5.40
CA LYS A 87 9.83 15.70 -4.94
C LYS A 87 8.46 15.07 -5.16
N PHE A 88 7.61 15.10 -4.14
CA PHE A 88 6.24 14.60 -4.18
C PHE A 88 5.27 15.54 -3.45
N PRO A 89 3.99 15.63 -3.87
CA PRO A 89 2.92 16.18 -3.04
C PRO A 89 2.89 15.48 -1.67
N VAL A 90 2.59 16.22 -0.60
CA VAL A 90 2.66 15.70 0.79
C VAL A 90 1.88 14.39 0.97
N LEU A 91 0.65 14.30 0.47
CA LEU A 91 -0.18 13.10 0.58
C LEU A 91 0.43 11.90 -0.15
N ARG A 92 1.04 12.13 -1.33
CA ARG A 92 1.71 11.06 -2.08
C ARG A 92 2.97 10.60 -1.33
N ALA A 93 3.74 11.52 -0.76
CA ALA A 93 4.90 11.17 0.06
C ALA A 93 4.50 10.30 1.27
N GLY A 94 3.44 10.68 2.00
CA GLY A 94 2.90 9.89 3.10
C GLY A 94 2.49 8.48 2.67
N TYR A 95 1.80 8.35 1.54
CA TYR A 95 1.46 7.04 0.97
C TYR A 95 2.70 6.19 0.65
N LEU A 96 3.73 6.77 0.04
CA LEU A 96 4.94 6.03 -0.30
C LEU A 96 5.74 5.59 0.94
N ILE A 97 5.77 6.41 1.99
CA ILE A 97 6.36 6.06 3.28
C ILE A 97 5.58 4.93 3.95
N TRP A 98 4.24 4.98 3.92
CA TRP A 98 3.40 3.88 4.38
C TRP A 98 3.68 2.60 3.58
N TYR A 99 3.74 2.67 2.25
CA TYR A 99 4.03 1.53 1.39
C TYR A 99 5.40 0.90 1.69
N HIS A 100 6.42 1.72 1.94
CA HIS A 100 7.72 1.26 2.43
C HIS A 100 7.58 0.41 3.71
N ASN A 101 6.73 0.83 4.66
CA ASN A 101 6.50 0.07 5.89
C ASN A 101 5.70 -1.22 5.65
N VAL A 102 4.79 -1.24 4.67
CA VAL A 102 4.13 -2.48 4.18
C VAL A 102 5.18 -3.48 3.72
N VAL A 103 6.08 -3.07 2.82
CA VAL A 103 7.13 -3.96 2.29
C VAL A 103 8.05 -4.45 3.39
N ARG A 104 8.40 -3.58 4.34
CA ARG A 104 9.19 -3.98 5.52
C ARG A 104 8.48 -5.01 6.38
N TYR A 105 7.19 -4.84 6.64
CA TYR A 105 6.43 -5.83 7.40
C TYR A 105 6.42 -7.19 6.70
N LEU A 106 6.22 -7.21 5.37
CA LEU A 106 6.23 -8.45 4.60
C LEU A 106 7.63 -9.09 4.58
N SER A 107 8.68 -8.30 4.42
CA SER A 107 10.06 -8.78 4.44
C SER A 107 10.47 -9.28 5.84
N ASP A 108 10.38 -8.42 6.85
CA ASP A 108 10.93 -8.66 8.19
C ASP A 108 10.00 -9.54 9.03
N GLY A 109 8.69 -9.27 8.97
CA GLY A 109 7.68 -9.94 9.80
C GLY A 109 7.19 -11.26 9.22
N LYS A 110 7.15 -11.38 7.89
CA LYS A 110 6.71 -12.62 7.21
C LYS A 110 7.86 -13.42 6.60
N GLY A 111 9.09 -12.90 6.64
CA GLY A 111 10.25 -13.55 6.05
C GLY A 111 10.15 -13.68 4.53
N ILE A 112 9.36 -12.82 3.86
CA ILE A 112 9.19 -12.88 2.41
C ILE A 112 10.43 -12.25 1.77
N ASP A 113 11.24 -13.09 1.14
CA ASP A 113 12.39 -12.70 0.35
C ASP A 113 12.05 -12.59 -1.14
N GLY A 114 12.92 -11.88 -1.88
CA GLY A 114 12.79 -11.73 -3.32
C GLY A 114 12.17 -10.40 -3.78
N LYS A 115 11.56 -10.43 -4.96
CA LYS A 115 11.17 -9.23 -5.71
C LYS A 115 9.70 -8.90 -5.47
N PHE A 116 9.44 -7.76 -4.85
CA PHE A 116 8.10 -7.23 -4.68
C PHE A 116 7.65 -6.56 -5.99
N ILE A 117 6.46 -6.91 -6.48
CA ILE A 117 5.89 -6.33 -7.70
C ILE A 117 4.61 -5.59 -7.35
N SER A 118 4.45 -4.37 -7.84
CA SER A 118 3.19 -3.65 -7.70
C SER A 118 2.98 -2.59 -8.77
N ASP A 119 1.74 -2.48 -9.23
CA ASP A 119 1.32 -1.49 -10.21
C ASP A 119 0.87 -0.14 -9.60
N ASN A 120 0.89 -0.03 -8.26
CA ASN A 120 0.57 1.20 -7.50
C ASN A 120 1.45 2.40 -7.86
N PHE A 121 2.51 2.17 -8.63
CA PHE A 121 3.46 3.17 -9.09
C PHE A 121 3.33 3.49 -10.59
N CYS A 122 2.49 2.78 -11.36
CA CYS A 122 2.34 2.97 -12.81
C CYS A 122 1.94 4.41 -13.18
N ASN A 123 1.15 5.07 -12.34
CA ASN A 123 0.74 6.47 -12.56
C ASN A 123 1.88 7.48 -12.38
N ASP A 124 2.99 7.07 -11.75
CA ASP A 124 4.19 7.88 -11.52
C ASP A 124 5.29 7.62 -12.58
N GLU A 125 5.01 6.83 -13.62
CA GLU A 125 5.93 6.65 -14.74
C GLU A 125 6.06 7.94 -15.57
N LEU A 126 7.30 8.29 -15.91
CA LEU A 126 7.55 9.31 -16.92
C LEU A 126 7.19 8.74 -18.30
N GLY A 127 5.91 8.90 -18.66
CA GLY A 127 5.34 8.31 -19.86
C GLY A 127 5.01 6.82 -19.68
N PRO A 128 3.91 6.33 -20.28
CA PRO A 128 3.50 4.94 -20.13
C PRO A 128 4.56 3.98 -20.69
N GLY A 129 5.00 2.99 -19.89
CA GLY A 129 5.73 1.81 -20.36
C GLY A 129 7.26 1.86 -20.30
N THR A 130 7.87 2.83 -19.60
CA THR A 130 9.34 2.88 -19.45
C THR A 130 9.88 2.06 -18.28
N GLY A 131 9.01 1.53 -17.42
CA GLY A 131 9.40 0.77 -16.22
C GLY A 131 10.01 1.63 -15.11
N LYS A 132 10.08 2.96 -15.30
CA LYS A 132 10.75 3.91 -14.41
C LYS A 132 9.72 4.82 -13.73
N ALA A 133 9.09 4.30 -12.68
CA ALA A 133 8.22 5.09 -11.83
C ALA A 133 9.01 5.82 -10.74
N LYS A 134 8.73 7.12 -10.55
CA LYS A 134 9.38 7.92 -9.50
C LYS A 134 9.12 7.35 -8.10
N GLY A 135 7.90 6.87 -7.85
CA GLY A 135 7.54 6.26 -6.57
C GLY A 135 8.34 4.97 -6.27
N VAL A 136 8.68 4.18 -7.29
CA VAL A 136 9.53 2.99 -7.13
C VAL A 136 10.93 3.40 -6.66
N ALA A 137 11.52 4.40 -7.30
CA ALA A 137 12.85 4.89 -6.91
C ALA A 137 12.89 5.40 -5.47
N PHE A 138 11.86 6.15 -5.05
CA PHE A 138 11.77 6.66 -3.69
C PHE A 138 11.63 5.55 -2.63
N VAL A 139 10.72 4.59 -2.85
CA VAL A 139 10.54 3.49 -1.90
C VAL A 139 11.80 2.62 -1.83
N ASN A 140 12.44 2.31 -2.96
CA ASN A 140 13.70 1.55 -2.95
C ASN A 140 14.83 2.32 -2.27
N TRP A 141 14.89 3.65 -2.40
CA TRP A 141 15.84 4.48 -1.63
C TRP A 141 15.63 4.32 -0.12
N LEU A 142 14.38 4.36 0.36
CA LEU A 142 14.07 4.11 1.76
C LEU A 142 14.44 2.68 2.21
N LEU A 143 14.11 1.67 1.40
CA LEU A 143 14.42 0.26 1.70
C LEU A 143 15.93 -0.02 1.70
N ASN A 144 16.72 0.72 0.92
CA ASN A 144 18.18 0.58 0.86
C ASN A 144 18.89 1.03 2.14
N MET A 145 18.22 1.77 3.02
CA MET A 145 18.76 2.21 4.32
C MET A 145 18.72 1.11 5.40
N ARG A 146 18.27 -0.11 5.07
CA ARG A 146 18.02 -1.21 6.03
C ARG A 146 18.68 -2.52 5.59
N ASP A 147 18.60 -3.53 6.43
CA ASP A 147 18.95 -4.92 6.13
C ASP A 147 17.86 -5.85 6.71
N PRO A 148 17.27 -6.80 5.94
CA PRO A 148 17.45 -7.02 4.51
C PRO A 148 17.04 -5.82 3.65
N LYS A 149 17.50 -5.79 2.38
CA LYS A 149 17.24 -4.71 1.40
C LYS A 149 16.20 -5.16 0.37
N PRO A 150 14.92 -5.38 0.75
CA PRO A 150 13.91 -5.75 -0.23
C PRO A 150 13.79 -4.65 -1.29
N GLN A 151 13.40 -5.03 -2.51
CA GLN A 151 13.21 -4.09 -3.61
C GLN A 151 11.84 -4.29 -4.24
N ILE A 152 11.24 -3.18 -4.63
CA ILE A 152 10.00 -3.16 -5.39
C ILE A 152 10.27 -2.87 -6.87
N SER A 153 9.35 -3.30 -7.74
CA SER A 153 9.39 -3.00 -9.18
C SER A 153 7.98 -3.00 -9.77
N LEU A 154 7.84 -2.38 -10.94
CA LEU A 154 6.61 -2.47 -11.73
C LEU A 154 6.44 -3.85 -12.37
N PRO A 155 5.21 -4.28 -12.64
CA PRO A 155 4.95 -5.49 -13.42
C PRO A 155 5.31 -5.28 -14.90
N THR A 156 6.39 -5.91 -15.35
CA THR A 156 6.93 -5.75 -16.72
C THR A 156 6.34 -6.71 -17.75
N ASN A 157 5.56 -7.71 -17.33
CA ASN A 157 4.92 -8.67 -18.22
C ASN A 157 3.47 -8.95 -17.82
N ASN A 158 2.72 -9.61 -18.71
CA ASN A 158 1.29 -9.86 -18.49
C ASN A 158 1.02 -10.75 -17.28
N ARG A 159 1.86 -11.76 -17.01
CA ARG A 159 1.71 -12.63 -15.83
C ARG A 159 1.71 -11.82 -14.54
N PHE A 160 2.69 -10.93 -14.36
CA PHE A 160 2.78 -10.12 -13.15
C PHE A 160 1.68 -9.06 -13.06
N ARG A 161 1.23 -8.51 -14.18
CA ARG A 161 0.05 -7.62 -14.20
C ARG A 161 -1.20 -8.36 -13.73
N LEU A 162 -1.41 -9.60 -14.17
CA LEU A 162 -2.54 -10.41 -13.73
C LEU A 162 -2.47 -10.76 -12.24
N LEU A 163 -1.28 -11.04 -11.70
CA LEU A 163 -1.08 -11.29 -10.27
C LEU A 163 -1.37 -10.05 -9.41
N ASP A 164 -0.91 -8.87 -9.85
CA ASP A 164 -1.24 -7.60 -9.19
C ASP A 164 -2.74 -7.35 -9.18
N LEU A 165 -3.41 -7.57 -10.32
CA LEU A 165 -4.86 -7.44 -10.37
C LEU A 165 -5.58 -8.48 -9.50
N LEU A 166 -5.08 -9.71 -9.42
CA LEU A 166 -5.62 -10.74 -8.53
C LEU A 166 -5.55 -10.28 -7.06
N SER A 167 -4.40 -9.73 -6.66
CA SER A 167 -4.20 -9.10 -5.35
C SER A 167 -5.22 -7.97 -5.12
N ASP A 168 -5.44 -7.09 -6.09
CA ASP A 168 -6.46 -6.03 -6.01
C ASP A 168 -7.88 -6.56 -5.78
N HIS A 169 -8.24 -7.70 -6.39
CA HIS A 169 -9.56 -8.31 -6.19
C HIS A 169 -9.72 -8.89 -4.80
N PHE A 170 -8.72 -9.63 -4.29
CA PHE A 170 -8.77 -10.14 -2.93
C PHE A 170 -8.80 -9.01 -1.90
N CYS A 171 -7.89 -8.04 -2.01
CA CYS A 171 -7.85 -6.87 -1.12
C CYS A 171 -9.17 -6.08 -1.17
N GLY A 172 -9.71 -5.85 -2.37
CA GLY A 172 -10.96 -5.15 -2.55
C GLY A 172 -12.15 -5.88 -1.92
N LEU A 173 -12.23 -7.20 -2.09
CA LEU A 173 -13.29 -8.02 -1.52
C LEU A 173 -13.19 -8.07 0.00
N ALA A 174 -12.01 -8.39 0.52
CA ALA A 174 -11.76 -8.50 1.94
C ALA A 174 -12.08 -7.17 2.66
N ASN A 175 -11.64 -6.04 2.12
CA ASN A 175 -11.99 -4.72 2.65
C ASN A 175 -13.51 -4.47 2.63
N THR A 176 -14.21 -4.86 1.57
CA THR A 176 -15.67 -4.67 1.46
C THR A 176 -16.43 -5.52 2.48
N VAL A 177 -15.98 -6.76 2.72
CA VAL A 177 -16.57 -7.65 3.73
C VAL A 177 -16.27 -7.15 5.14
N TRP A 178 -15.00 -6.90 5.47
CA TRP A 178 -14.60 -6.48 6.82
C TRP A 178 -15.08 -5.08 7.21
N SER A 179 -15.42 -4.22 6.23
CA SER A 179 -16.07 -2.94 6.51
C SER A 179 -17.59 -3.05 6.69
N GLY A 180 -18.17 -4.25 6.53
CA GLY A 180 -19.62 -4.46 6.56
C GLY A 180 -20.39 -3.92 5.36
N ALA A 181 -19.70 -3.60 4.26
CA ALA A 181 -20.32 -3.04 3.05
C ALA A 181 -20.72 -4.11 2.02
N ALA A 182 -20.29 -5.36 2.23
CA ALA A 182 -20.63 -6.47 1.35
C ALA A 182 -22.09 -6.91 1.51
N PRO A 183 -22.80 -7.25 0.42
CA PRO A 183 -24.06 -7.98 0.49
C PRO A 183 -23.90 -9.28 1.29
N GLU A 184 -24.95 -9.69 2.02
CA GLU A 184 -24.92 -10.86 2.92
C GLU A 184 -24.36 -12.12 2.25
N ARG A 185 -24.77 -12.40 1.01
CA ARG A 185 -24.28 -13.55 0.25
C ARG A 185 -22.77 -13.50 0.02
N GLN A 186 -22.22 -12.33 -0.34
CA GLN A 186 -20.77 -12.18 -0.57
C GLN A 186 -19.98 -12.34 0.73
N ALA A 187 -20.50 -11.78 1.84
CA ALA A 187 -19.90 -11.98 3.16
C ALA A 187 -19.93 -13.47 3.57
N ALA A 188 -21.05 -14.15 3.38
CA ALA A 188 -21.18 -15.57 3.70
C ALA A 188 -20.24 -16.45 2.87
N ASP A 189 -20.14 -16.21 1.56
CA ASP A 189 -19.25 -16.96 0.67
C ASP A 189 -17.76 -16.65 0.96
N PHE A 190 -17.42 -15.42 1.35
CA PHE A 190 -16.07 -15.07 1.80
C PHE A 190 -15.71 -15.78 3.12
N ASN A 191 -16.65 -15.83 4.07
CA ASN A 191 -16.45 -16.54 5.34
C ASN A 191 -16.25 -18.06 5.12
N LYS A 192 -16.92 -18.67 4.13
CA LYS A 192 -16.67 -20.08 3.75
C LYS A 192 -15.25 -20.26 3.23
N LEU A 193 -14.74 -19.31 2.44
CA LEU A 193 -13.37 -19.35 1.92
C LEU A 193 -12.36 -19.29 3.08
N GLU A 194 -12.53 -18.33 4.00
CA GLU A 194 -11.68 -18.22 5.21
C GLU A 194 -11.76 -19.49 6.08
N GLN A 195 -12.94 -20.08 6.26
CA GLN A 195 -13.10 -21.31 7.04
C GLN A 195 -12.45 -22.54 6.37
N SER A 196 -12.55 -22.65 5.04
CA SER A 196 -11.99 -23.78 4.29
C SER A 196 -10.47 -23.69 4.13
N ARG A 197 -9.91 -22.48 4.13
CA ARG A 197 -8.47 -22.22 4.05
C ARG A 197 -8.07 -21.09 5.01
N PRO A 198 -7.91 -21.39 6.32
CA PRO A 198 -7.64 -20.36 7.34
C PRO A 198 -6.40 -19.49 7.10
N ASP A 199 -5.40 -20.03 6.39
CA ASP A 199 -4.14 -19.33 6.11
C ASP A 199 -4.09 -18.69 4.71
N LEU A 200 -5.19 -18.74 3.95
CA LEU A 200 -5.22 -18.22 2.57
C LEU A 200 -5.31 -16.70 2.54
N ILE A 201 -6.14 -16.10 3.40
CA ILE A 201 -6.36 -14.66 3.45
C ILE A 201 -6.08 -14.17 4.86
N GLU A 202 -5.13 -13.24 4.96
CA GLU A 202 -4.79 -12.58 6.21
C GLU A 202 -5.17 -11.11 6.15
N ASN A 203 -5.76 -10.59 7.23
CA ASN A 203 -5.95 -9.16 7.43
C ASN A 203 -4.83 -8.60 8.32
N VAL A 204 -4.09 -7.64 7.80
CA VAL A 204 -3.11 -6.90 8.58
C VAL A 204 -3.54 -5.45 8.67
N ARG A 205 -3.90 -5.03 9.87
CA ARG A 205 -4.07 -3.62 10.21
C ARG A 205 -2.84 -3.15 10.96
N PHE A 206 -2.16 -2.16 10.40
CA PHE A 206 -1.05 -1.55 11.11
C PHE A 206 -1.54 -0.80 12.35
N SER A 207 -0.99 -1.14 13.52
CA SER A 207 -1.21 -0.35 14.73
C SER A 207 -0.51 1.00 14.61
N THR A 208 -1.17 2.06 15.08
CA THR A 208 -0.63 3.43 15.12
C THR A 208 0.25 3.72 16.33
N ASP A 209 0.61 2.70 17.13
CA ASP A 209 1.51 2.84 18.28
C ASP A 209 2.99 2.94 17.84
N LEU A 210 3.26 3.86 16.92
CA LEU A 210 4.60 4.19 16.47
C LEU A 210 5.24 5.13 17.48
N LYS A 211 6.44 4.76 17.94
CA LYS A 211 7.32 5.67 18.65
C LYS A 211 7.88 6.70 17.67
N ILE A 212 7.68 7.98 17.94
CA ILE A 212 8.24 9.08 17.15
C ILE A 212 9.41 9.69 17.91
N THR A 213 10.58 9.71 17.28
CA THR A 213 11.77 10.36 17.82
C THR A 213 12.16 11.55 16.96
N ASP A 214 12.68 12.62 17.56
CA ASP A 214 13.29 13.72 16.82
C ASP A 214 14.68 13.35 16.25
N GLU A 215 15.34 14.32 15.61
CA GLU A 215 16.68 14.19 15.02
C GLU A 215 17.78 13.86 16.04
N ASN A 216 17.53 14.10 17.34
CA ASN A 216 18.45 13.78 18.44
C ASN A 216 18.10 12.45 19.12
N GLY A 217 17.09 11.72 18.61
CA GLY A 217 16.63 10.45 19.18
C GLY A 217 15.72 10.60 20.40
N ILE A 218 15.27 11.82 20.72
CA ILE A 218 14.39 12.09 21.86
C ILE A 218 12.96 11.68 21.49
N ASP A 219 12.28 10.94 22.37
CA ASP A 219 10.88 10.55 22.17
C ASP A 219 9.95 11.78 22.26
N VAL A 220 9.31 12.10 21.14
CA VAL A 220 8.38 13.23 20.99
C VAL A 220 6.94 12.76 20.72
N THR A 221 6.65 11.47 20.91
CA THR A 221 5.36 10.86 20.58
C THR A 221 4.18 11.59 21.25
N ALA A 222 4.29 11.91 22.54
CA ALA A 222 3.25 12.62 23.28
C ALA A 222 3.00 14.05 22.76
N GLN A 223 4.06 14.73 22.31
CA GLN A 223 3.97 16.09 21.77
C GLN A 223 3.26 16.08 20.42
N VAL A 224 3.58 15.10 19.56
CA VAL A 224 2.89 14.91 18.27
C VAL A 224 1.43 14.56 18.50
N LYS A 225 1.11 13.63 19.42
CA LYS A 225 -0.27 13.31 19.81
C LYS A 225 -1.03 14.57 20.23
N ALA A 226 -0.46 15.37 21.13
CA ALA A 226 -1.09 16.61 21.58
C ALA A 226 -1.28 17.64 20.45
N ALA A 227 -0.31 17.78 19.53
CA ALA A 227 -0.40 18.70 18.40
C ALA A 227 -1.49 18.28 17.40
N VAL A 228 -1.57 16.98 17.07
CA VAL A 228 -2.64 16.43 16.22
C VAL A 228 -4.00 16.65 16.88
N THR A 229 -4.16 16.35 18.16
CA THR A 229 -5.41 16.61 18.88
C THR A 229 -5.80 18.09 18.84
N LYS A 230 -4.87 19.01 19.10
CA LYS A 230 -5.14 20.46 19.02
C LYS A 230 -5.54 20.92 17.63
N GLY A 231 -4.97 20.32 16.57
CA GLY A 231 -5.32 20.61 15.18
C GLY A 231 -6.70 20.10 14.76
N VAL A 232 -7.29 19.13 15.49
CA VAL A 232 -8.63 18.57 15.21
C VAL A 232 -9.75 19.39 15.88
N VAL A 233 -9.46 20.23 16.88
CA VAL A 233 -10.47 21.05 17.59
C VAL A 233 -10.84 22.34 16.84
N ALA A 234 -10.35 22.55 15.62
CA ALA A 234 -10.75 23.67 14.76
C ALA A 234 -11.35 23.13 13.45
N GLY A 235 -12.56 22.59 13.54
CA GLY A 235 -13.41 22.18 12.42
C GLY A 235 -14.87 22.33 12.78
#